data_AF-A0A958QN69-F1
#
_entry.id   AF-A0A958QN69-F1
#
_cell.length_a   1.000
_cell.length_b   1.000
_cell.length_c   1.000
_cell.angle_alpha   90.00
_cell.angle_beta   90.00
_cell.angle_gamma   90.00
#
_symmetry.space_group_name_H-M   'P 1'
#
loop_
_entity.id
_entity.type
_entity.pdbx_description
1 polymer ?
#
loop_
_entity_poly.entity_id
_entity_poly.type
_entity_poly.pdbx_seq_one_letter_code
_entity_poly.pdbx_strand_id
1 'polypeptide(L)'
;MRQAKEKQFGSLKTLTVEGSVNGPCVVLFHGYGADASDLVPIYEVMGLSKDVTWVFPEAPMEVIIAPGFYGKAWFQIDNKRLET
;
A
#
# COMPACT_ATOMS: atom_id res chain seq x y z
N MET A 1 5.76 12.50 -15.75
CA MET A 1 4.91 12.30 -14.56
C MET A 1 5.80 11.74 -13.44
N ARG A 2 5.47 11.94 -12.16
CA ARG A 2 6.18 11.21 -11.09
C ARG A 2 5.87 9.72 -11.26
N GLN A 3 6.71 8.84 -10.71
CA GLN A 3 6.50 7.41 -10.82
C GLN A 3 6.72 6.77 -9.46
N ALA A 4 5.91 5.77 -9.16
CA ALA A 4 6.12 4.93 -8.00
C ALA A 4 7.35 4.05 -8.23
N LYS A 5 8.24 3.98 -7.23
CA LYS A 5 9.43 3.14 -7.24
C LYS A 5 9.45 2.27 -6.01
N GLU A 6 9.95 1.04 -6.15
CA GLU A 6 10.13 0.16 -5.02
C GLU A 6 11.16 0.74 -4.04
N LYS A 7 10.82 0.70 -2.75
CA LYS A 7 11.69 1.08 -1.64
C LYS A 7 11.44 0.18 -0.44
N GLN A 8 12.48 -0.01 0.35
CA GLN A 8 12.42 -0.73 1.62
C GLN A 8 12.37 0.27 2.79
N PHE A 9 11.37 0.16 3.65
CA PHE A 9 11.29 0.89 4.92
C PHE A 9 11.21 -0.11 6.08
N GLY A 10 12.28 -0.22 6.87
CA GLY A 10 12.38 -1.27 7.88
C GLY A 10 12.24 -2.65 7.23
N SER A 11 11.30 -3.46 7.71
CA SER A 11 10.99 -4.78 7.15
C SER A 11 9.94 -4.76 6.02
N LEU A 12 9.36 -3.60 5.70
CA LEU A 12 8.30 -3.50 4.69
C LEU A 12 8.85 -3.08 3.32
N LYS A 13 8.49 -3.85 2.29
CA LYS A 13 8.57 -3.43 0.90
C LYS A 13 7.46 -2.40 0.64
N THR A 14 7.76 -1.37 -0.14
CA THR A 14 6.82 -0.29 -0.44
C THR A 14 6.96 0.15 -1.89
N LEU A 15 5.91 0.76 -2.43
CA LEU A 15 5.98 1.62 -3.61
C LEU A 15 5.96 3.08 -3.13
N THR A 16 6.88 3.89 -3.64
CA THR A 16 7.06 5.28 -3.20
C THR A 16 7.05 6.24 -4.37
N VAL A 17 6.28 7.31 -4.26
CA VAL A 17 6.32 8.46 -5.17
C VAL A 17 6.98 9.61 -4.42
N GLU A 18 8.18 9.99 -4.85
CA GLU A 18 8.95 11.04 -4.18
C GLU A 18 8.24 12.40 -4.24
N GLY A 19 8.21 13.08 -3.10
CA GLY A 19 7.94 14.49 -2.97
C GLY A 19 9.21 15.31 -2.78
N SER A 20 9.08 16.45 -2.12
CA SER A 20 10.20 17.32 -1.78
C SER A 20 10.85 16.86 -0.47
N VAL A 21 12.16 17.11 -0.32
CA VAL A 21 12.86 16.87 0.94
C VAL A 21 12.21 17.71 2.05
N ASN A 22 11.91 17.09 3.19
CA ASN A 22 11.14 17.67 4.31
C ASN A 22 9.68 18.06 3.97
N GLY A 23 9.16 17.59 2.83
CA GLY A 23 7.76 17.72 2.47
C GLY A 23 6.84 16.80 3.29
N PRO A 24 5.52 17.04 3.26
CA PRO A 24 4.54 16.16 3.89
C PRO A 24 4.59 14.74 3.30
N CYS A 25 4.22 13.76 4.11
CA CYS A 25 4.16 12.35 3.71
C CYS A 25 2.75 11.80 3.92
N VAL A 26 2.24 11.09 2.92
CA VAL A 26 0.99 10.32 2.99
C VAL A 26 1.34 8.84 2.87
N VAL A 27 0.89 8.05 3.85
CA VAL A 27 1.06 6.58 3.83
C VAL A 27 -0.30 5.94 3.67
N LEU A 28 -0.48 5.16 2.61
CA LEU A 28 -1.74 4.46 2.31
C LEU A 28 -1.54 2.95 2.33
N PHE A 29 -2.34 2.28 3.16
CA PHE A 29 -2.32 0.82 3.33
C PHE A 29 -3.46 0.22 2.51
N HIS A 30 -3.15 -0.77 1.66
CA HIS A 30 -4.14 -1.48 0.87
C HIS A 30 -5.06 -2.36 1.74
N GLY A 31 -6.22 -2.73 1.20
CA GLY A 31 -7.18 -3.64 1.86
C GLY A 31 -6.73 -5.11 1.87
N TYR A 32 -7.44 -5.95 2.63
CA TYR A 32 -7.15 -7.38 2.69
C TYR A 32 -7.21 -8.04 1.31
N GLY A 33 -6.21 -8.83 0.96
CA GLY A 33 -6.15 -9.56 -0.30
C GLY A 33 -5.63 -8.76 -1.50
N ALA A 34 -5.42 -7.45 -1.34
CA ALA A 34 -4.77 -6.61 -2.36
C ALA A 34 -3.23 -6.60 -2.20
N ASP A 35 -2.54 -5.74 -2.93
CA ASP A 35 -1.09 -5.50 -2.83
C ASP A 35 -0.76 -3.99 -2.81
N ALA A 36 0.53 -3.65 -2.70
CA ALA A 36 0.99 -2.25 -2.63
C ALA A 36 0.62 -1.40 -3.85
N SER A 37 0.36 -1.99 -5.01
CA SER A 37 0.05 -1.27 -6.25
C SER A 37 -1.41 -0.81 -6.34
N ASP A 38 -2.32 -1.47 -5.61
CA ASP A 38 -3.77 -1.24 -5.64
C ASP A 38 -4.16 0.24 -5.47
N LEU A 39 -3.49 0.93 -4.55
CA LEU A 39 -3.78 2.33 -4.23
C LEU A 39 -2.85 3.33 -4.92
N VAL A 40 -1.85 2.89 -5.70
CA VAL A 40 -0.91 3.80 -6.38
C VAL A 40 -1.63 4.86 -7.23
N PRO A 41 -2.66 4.55 -8.03
CA PRO A 41 -3.34 5.56 -8.85
C PRO A 41 -3.93 6.75 -8.06
N ILE A 42 -4.15 6.60 -6.74
CA ILE A 42 -4.70 7.65 -5.88
C ILE A 42 -3.81 8.90 -5.83
N TYR A 43 -2.47 8.77 -5.92
CA TYR A 43 -1.59 9.94 -5.85
C TYR A 43 -1.82 10.92 -7.01
N GLU A 44 -2.29 10.43 -8.16
CA GLU A 44 -2.60 11.25 -9.34
C GLU A 44 -3.97 11.91 -9.21
N VAL A 45 -4.97 11.16 -8.74
CA VAL A 45 -6.37 11.63 -8.68
C VAL A 45 -6.60 12.60 -7.53
N MET A 46 -5.89 12.47 -6.41
CA MET A 46 -6.08 13.33 -5.23
C MET A 46 -5.65 14.79 -5.45
N GLY A 47 -4.87 15.08 -6.50
CA GLY A 47 -4.50 16.45 -6.86
C GLY A 47 -3.66 17.20 -5.82
N LEU A 48 -3.00 16.49 -4.89
CA LEU A 48 -2.15 17.13 -3.88
C LEU A 48 -0.87 17.71 -4.50
N SER A 49 -0.21 18.61 -3.76
CA SER A 49 1.08 19.19 -4.17
C SER A 49 2.10 18.10 -4.54
N LYS A 50 2.97 18.42 -5.49
CA LYS A 50 4.13 17.58 -5.84
C LYS A 50 5.17 17.49 -4.72
N ASP A 51 5.06 18.32 -3.68
CA ASP A 51 5.91 18.23 -2.49
C ASP A 51 5.55 17.03 -1.59
N VAL A 52 4.34 16.46 -1.75
CA VAL A 52 3.89 15.30 -0.97
C VAL A 52 4.62 14.05 -1.44
N THR A 53 5.29 13.36 -0.51
CA THR A 53 5.76 11.99 -0.69
C THR A 53 4.63 11.01 -0.42
N TRP A 54 4.42 10.06 -1.31
CA TRP A 54 3.43 9.00 -1.11
C TRP A 54 4.14 7.68 -0.88
N VAL A 55 3.72 6.94 0.14
CA VAL A 55 4.23 5.60 0.45
C VAL A 55 3.07 4.63 0.48
N PHE A 56 3.21 3.55 -0.28
CA PHE A 56 2.24 2.46 -0.40
C PHE A 56 2.90 1.17 0.08
N PRO A 57 2.75 0.80 1.36
CA PRO A 57 3.39 -0.39 1.91
C PRO A 57 2.74 -1.68 1.42
N GLU A 58 3.53 -2.72 1.20
CA GLU A 58 3.06 -4.08 0.94
C GLU A 58 2.90 -4.83 2.26
N ALA A 59 1.75 -5.48 2.45
CA ALA A 59 1.52 -6.23 3.67
C ALA A 59 2.39 -7.49 3.75
N PRO A 60 2.90 -7.85 4.95
CA PRO A 60 3.95 -8.87 5.08
C PRO A 60 3.44 -10.31 4.94
N MET A 61 2.12 -10.54 5.07
CA MET A 61 1.56 -11.89 5.05
C MET A 61 0.92 -12.18 3.70
N GLU A 62 1.14 -13.39 3.18
CA GLU A 62 0.43 -13.89 2.01
C GLU A 62 -0.85 -14.61 2.42
N VAL A 63 -1.92 -14.39 1.66
CA VAL A 63 -3.23 -15.02 1.86
C VAL A 63 -3.77 -15.55 0.56
N ILE A 64 -4.51 -16.65 0.61
CA ILE A 64 -5.22 -17.19 -0.56
C ILE A 64 -6.57 -16.47 -0.65
N ILE A 65 -6.83 -15.78 -1.76
CA ILE A 65 -8.08 -15.03 -1.99
C ILE A 65 -9.07 -15.82 -2.85
N ALA A 66 -8.57 -16.68 -3.74
CA ALA A 66 -9.34 -17.61 -4.56
C ALA A 66 -8.44 -18.77 -5.00
N PRO A 67 -8.98 -19.88 -5.54
CA PRO A 67 -8.16 -21.00 -6.01
C PRO A 67 -7.09 -20.55 -7.02
N GLY A 68 -5.82 -20.62 -6.62
CA GLY A 68 -4.67 -20.18 -7.43
C GLY A 68 -4.38 -18.67 -7.41
N PHE A 69 -5.14 -17.87 -6.66
CA PHE A 69 -4.94 -16.43 -6.51
C PHE A 69 -4.49 -16.10 -5.09
N TYR A 70 -3.41 -15.34 -4.99
CA TYR A 70 -2.79 -14.93 -3.74
C TYR A 70 -2.84 -13.41 -3.61
N GLY A 71 -3.03 -12.92 -2.39
CA GLY A 71 -3.02 -11.52 -2.02
C GLY A 71 -2.18 -11.28 -0.78
N LYS A 72 -2.18 -10.05 -0.28
CA LYS A 72 -1.45 -9.66 0.93
C LYS A 72 -2.39 -9.26 2.07
N ALA A 73 -1.96 -9.49 3.31
CA ALA A 73 -2.69 -9.12 4.52
C ALA A 73 -1.77 -8.57 5.62
N TRP A 74 -2.28 -7.60 6.37
CA TRP A 74 -1.58 -6.96 7.49
C TRP A 74 -1.57 -7.81 8.75
N PHE A 75 -2.64 -8.59 8.92
CA PHE A 75 -2.86 -9.48 10.05
C PHE A 75 -3.86 -10.57 9.64
N GLN A 76 -3.88 -11.68 10.38
CA GLN A 76 -4.89 -12.73 10.22
C GLN A 76 -6.27 -12.18 10.54
N ILE A 77 -7.24 -12.39 9.64
CA ILE A 77 -8.64 -12.08 9.90
C ILE A 77 -9.32 -13.33 10.46
N ASP A 78 -9.82 -13.24 11.68
CA ASP A 78 -10.71 -14.25 12.22
C ASP A 78 -12.14 -14.00 11.73
N ASN A 79 -12.50 -14.64 10.62
CA ASN A 79 -13.82 -14.49 10.02
C ASN A 79 -14.95 -14.86 11.00
N LYS A 80 -14.74 -15.82 11.91
CA LYS A 80 -15.76 -16.21 12.89
C LYS A 80 -16.10 -15.09 13.87
N ARG A 81 -15.14 -14.18 14.12
CA ARG A 81 -15.36 -13.01 14.98
C ARG A 81 -16.15 -11.91 14.28
N LEU A 82 -16.18 -11.90 12.95
CA LEU A 82 -16.87 -10.88 12.14
C LEU A 82 -18.33 -11.24 11.84
N GLU A 83 -18.73 -12.49 12.05
CA GLU A 83 -20.06 -13.04 11.76
C GLU A 83 -21.09 -12.87 12.91
N THR A 84 -20.89 -11.91 13.83
CA THR A 84 -21.84 -11.62 14.93
C THR A 84 -23.26 -11.37 14.44
#